data_AF-A0A7J2JFM2-F1
#
_entry.id   AF-A0A7J2JFM2-F1
#
_cell.length_a   1.000
_cell.length_b   1.000
_cell.length_c   1.000
_cell.angle_alpha   90.00
_cell.angle_beta   90.00
_cell.angle_gamma   90.00
#
_symmetry.space_group_name_H-M   'P 1'
#
loop_
_entity.id
_entity.type
_entity.pdbx_description
1 polymer ?
#
loop_
_entity_poly.entity_id
_entity_poly.type
_entity_poly.pdbx_seq_one_letter_code
_entity_poly.pdbx_strand_id
1 'polypeptide(L)'
;MAERKAMQYDYLQLLDRARSVIPEQAYTVSRFEIPKANVLIMGSRTIIQNFKEIAERLNRDPHHVLRYLLRELATAGSIEDVRAVLQGRFSKESVDNVIARYTRDFVICPACGKPDTKIVREGRLAFLVCEVCGAKNPVRSLA
;
A
#
# COMPACT_ATOMS: atom_id res chain seq x y z
N MET A 1 17.54 -20.66 -47.85
CA MET A 1 18.22 -19.72 -46.93
C MET A 1 17.32 -18.49 -46.83
N ALA A 2 16.53 -18.36 -45.77
CA ALA A 2 15.51 -17.31 -45.65
C ALA A 2 16.13 -16.04 -45.05
N GLU A 3 16.12 -14.95 -45.81
CA GLU A 3 16.66 -13.64 -45.46
C GLU A 3 15.94 -13.07 -44.23
N ARG A 4 16.70 -12.81 -43.15
CA ARG A 4 16.26 -12.04 -41.99
C ARG A 4 16.16 -10.56 -42.39
N LYS A 5 15.00 -10.16 -42.91
CA LYS A 5 14.68 -8.76 -43.21
C LYS A 5 14.59 -7.99 -41.88
N ALA A 6 15.60 -7.18 -41.57
CA ALA A 6 15.56 -6.27 -40.43
C ALA A 6 14.43 -5.24 -40.69
N MET A 7 13.32 -5.39 -39.97
CA MET A 7 12.18 -4.48 -40.07
C MET A 7 12.60 -3.11 -39.53
N GLN A 8 12.70 -2.13 -40.42
CA GLN A 8 13.07 -0.75 -40.08
C GLN A 8 11.83 -0.09 -39.43
N TYR A 9 11.71 -0.23 -38.12
CA TYR A 9 10.62 0.39 -37.37
C TYR A 9 10.87 1.90 -37.26
N ASP A 10 9.89 2.71 -37.66
CA ASP A 10 9.90 4.15 -37.40
C ASP A 10 9.69 4.38 -35.90
N TYR A 11 10.61 5.13 -35.29
CA TYR A 11 10.59 5.43 -33.86
C TYR A 11 9.27 6.08 -33.45
N LEU A 12 8.73 6.98 -34.27
CA LEU A 12 7.48 7.68 -33.97
C LEU A 12 6.28 6.72 -33.95
N GLN A 13 6.20 5.80 -34.89
CA GLN A 13 5.14 4.78 -34.93
C GLN A 13 5.20 3.84 -33.71
N LEU A 14 6.41 3.46 -33.28
CA LEU A 14 6.59 2.67 -32.06
C LEU A 14 6.18 3.46 -30.81
N LEU A 15 6.50 4.75 -30.76
CA LEU A 15 6.15 5.63 -29.64
C LEU A 15 4.63 5.83 -29.53
N ASP A 16 3.94 6.08 -30.64
CA ASP A 16 2.48 6.27 -30.65
C ASP A 16 1.75 4.99 -30.23
N ARG A 17 2.26 3.83 -30.68
CA ARG A 17 1.77 2.53 -30.20
C ARG A 17 2.00 2.34 -28.70
N ALA A 18 3.16 2.72 -28.17
CA ALA A 18 3.43 2.60 -26.75
C ALA A 18 2.51 3.52 -25.92
N ARG A 19 2.26 4.74 -26.40
CA ARG A 19 1.38 5.72 -25.73
C ARG A 19 -0.08 5.27 -25.71
N SER A 20 -0.57 4.60 -26.75
CA SER A 20 -1.96 4.12 -26.78
C SER A 20 -2.24 2.96 -25.81
N VAL A 21 -1.21 2.23 -25.40
CA VAL A 21 -1.33 1.13 -24.43
C VAL A 21 -1.26 1.64 -22.98
N ILE A 22 -0.61 2.78 -22.74
CA ILE A 22 -0.46 3.32 -21.39
C ILE A 22 -1.77 4.01 -20.97
N PRO A 23 -2.39 3.60 -19.86
CA PRO A 23 -3.61 4.23 -19.37
C PRO A 23 -3.38 5.70 -19.04
N GLU A 24 -4.34 6.58 -19.34
CA GLU A 24 -4.24 8.01 -19.03
C GLU A 24 -4.06 8.27 -17.53
N GLN A 25 -4.55 7.36 -16.68
CA GLN A 25 -4.35 7.42 -15.23
C GLN A 25 -2.87 7.32 -14.82
N ALA A 26 -1.97 6.87 -15.70
CA ALA A 26 -0.53 6.90 -15.45
C ALA A 26 0.01 8.34 -15.40
N TYR A 27 -0.59 9.28 -16.15
CA TYR A 27 -0.15 10.68 -16.23
C TYR A 27 -0.71 11.56 -15.11
N THR A 28 -1.80 11.15 -14.46
CA THR A 28 -2.36 11.89 -13.32
C THR A 28 -1.51 11.69 -12.06
N VAL A 29 -1.02 12.80 -11.50
CA VAL A 29 -0.34 12.86 -10.20
C VAL A 29 -1.40 13.05 -9.12
N SER A 30 -1.91 11.95 -8.57
CA SER A 30 -2.75 12.02 -7.37
C SER A 30 -1.88 12.35 -6.16
N ARG A 31 -2.10 13.51 -5.54
CA ARG A 31 -1.44 13.92 -4.30
C ARG A 31 -2.02 13.07 -3.17
N PHE A 32 -1.44 11.89 -2.95
CA PHE A 32 -1.88 10.97 -1.91
C PHE A 32 -1.43 11.51 -0.54
N GLU A 33 -2.40 11.91 0.28
CA GLU A 33 -2.14 12.33 1.66
C GLU A 33 -2.36 11.16 2.61
N ILE A 34 -1.32 10.86 3.40
CA ILE A 34 -1.39 9.81 4.41
C ILE A 34 -2.40 10.25 5.49
N PRO A 35 -3.46 9.47 5.75
CA PRO A 35 -4.43 9.82 6.78
C PRO A 35 -3.78 9.78 8.16
N LYS A 36 -4.03 10.82 8.97
CA LYS A 36 -3.52 10.92 10.35
C LYS A 36 -4.42 10.15 11.32
N ALA A 37 -3.82 9.48 12.30
CA ALA A 37 -4.58 8.75 13.32
C ALA A 37 -5.13 9.70 14.40
N ASN A 38 -6.38 9.45 14.79
CA ASN A 38 -6.99 10.05 15.97
C ASN A 38 -6.81 9.09 17.14
N VAL A 39 -5.82 9.42 17.97
CA VAL A 39 -5.36 8.58 19.08
C VAL A 39 -5.85 9.16 20.40
N LEU A 40 -6.53 8.34 21.19
CA LEU A 40 -6.94 8.62 22.56
C LEU A 40 -6.22 7.68 23.52
N ILE A 41 -5.64 8.23 24.58
CA ILE A 41 -4.95 7.45 25.62
C ILE A 41 -5.91 7.34 26.80
N MET A 42 -6.34 6.12 27.11
CA MET A 42 -7.20 5.80 28.25
C MET A 42 -6.42 4.92 29.23
N GLY A 43 -5.79 5.56 30.22
CA GLY A 43 -4.96 4.87 31.21
C GLY A 43 -3.77 4.17 30.56
N SER A 44 -3.74 2.84 30.63
CA SER A 44 -2.72 1.99 30.02
C SER A 44 -3.07 1.49 28.62
N ARG A 45 -4.18 1.94 28.04
CA ARG A 45 -4.64 1.54 26.69
C ARG A 45 -4.63 2.71 25.74
N THR A 46 -4.30 2.45 24.49
CA THR A 46 -4.36 3.44 23.41
C THR A 46 -5.44 3.04 22.42
N ILE A 47 -6.36 3.96 22.13
CA ILE A 47 -7.50 3.75 21.24
C ILE A 47 -7.32 4.60 20.00
N ILE A 48 -7.37 3.98 18.82
CA ILE A 48 -7.38 4.65 17.53
C ILE A 48 -8.82 4.71 17.04
N GLN A 49 -9.43 5.90 17.04
CA GLN A 49 -10.87 6.04 16.72
C GLN A 49 -11.18 5.85 15.23
N ASN A 50 -10.32 6.37 14.35
CA ASN A 50 -10.54 6.39 12.89
C ASN A 50 -9.83 5.23 12.17
N PHE A 51 -9.67 4.08 12.83
CA PHE A 51 -8.90 2.97 12.28
C PHE A 51 -9.52 2.40 11.00
N LYS A 52 -10.85 2.22 10.98
CA LYS A 52 -11.58 1.73 9.81
C LYS A 52 -11.46 2.68 8.61
N GLU A 53 -11.65 3.98 8.84
CA GLU A 53 -11.51 5.01 7.80
C GLU A 53 -10.10 5.04 7.20
N ILE A 54 -9.06 4.85 8.03
CA ILE A 54 -7.68 4.73 7.57
C ILE A 54 -7.53 3.51 6.67
N ALA A 55 -8.00 2.34 7.11
CA ALA A 55 -7.91 1.10 6.32
C ALA A 55 -8.65 1.23 4.97
N GLU A 56 -9.83 1.85 4.97
CA GLU A 56 -10.62 2.12 3.76
C GLU A 56 -9.91 3.09 2.81
N ARG A 57 -9.35 4.20 3.32
CA ARG A 57 -8.54 5.14 2.51
C ARG A 57 -7.30 4.48 1.90
N LEU A 58 -6.67 3.57 2.62
CA LEU A 58 -5.53 2.81 2.13
C LEU A 58 -5.94 1.68 1.17
N ASN A 59 -7.25 1.42 1.00
CA ASN A 59 -7.80 0.27 0.27
C ASN A 59 -7.18 -1.06 0.74
N ARG A 60 -7.18 -1.26 2.06
CA ARG A 60 -6.56 -2.41 2.73
C ARG A 60 -7.50 -3.04 3.75
N ASP A 61 -7.31 -4.34 3.94
CA ASP A 61 -8.02 -5.08 4.97
C ASP A 61 -7.59 -4.58 6.37
N PRO A 62 -8.54 -4.24 7.26
CA PRO A 62 -8.24 -3.69 8.58
C PRO A 62 -7.48 -4.68 9.47
N HIS A 63 -7.68 -6.00 9.34
CA HIS A 63 -6.92 -6.98 10.10
C HIS A 63 -5.46 -7.02 9.67
N HIS A 64 -5.17 -6.83 8.38
CA HIS A 64 -3.79 -6.74 7.89
C HIS A 64 -3.05 -5.53 8.47
N VAL A 65 -3.70 -4.35 8.47
CA VAL A 65 -3.14 -3.12 9.04
C VAL A 65 -2.93 -3.28 10.55
N LEU A 66 -3.90 -3.87 11.26
CA LEU A 66 -3.79 -4.10 12.69
C LEU A 66 -2.61 -5.01 13.01
N ARG A 67 -2.48 -6.14 12.30
CA ARG A 67 -1.39 -7.08 12.50
C ARG A 67 -0.02 -6.44 12.30
N TYR A 68 0.10 -5.53 11.32
CA TYR A 68 1.33 -4.76 11.13
C TYR A 68 1.60 -3.83 12.32
N LEU A 69 0.59 -3.08 12.78
CA LEU A 69 0.71 -2.17 13.93
C LEU A 69 1.14 -2.91 15.20
N LEU A 70 0.52 -4.06 15.50
CA LEU A 70 0.84 -4.88 16.66
C LEU A 70 2.30 -5.37 16.64
N ARG A 71 2.80 -5.75 15.45
CA ARG A 71 4.18 -6.21 15.30
C ARG A 71 5.19 -5.07 15.47
N GLU A 72 4.93 -3.91 14.89
CA GLU A 72 5.84 -2.76 14.97
C GLU A 72 5.84 -2.10 16.36
N LEU A 73 4.70 -2.09 17.04
CA LEU A 73 4.56 -1.55 18.39
C LEU A 73 4.80 -2.59 19.50
N ALA A 74 5.12 -3.84 19.14
CA ALA A 74 5.33 -4.96 20.05
C ALA A 74 4.23 -5.11 21.12
N THR A 75 2.98 -4.98 20.72
CA THR A 75 1.82 -4.98 21.64
C THR A 75 0.70 -5.90 21.20
N ALA A 76 -0.19 -6.21 22.15
CA ALA A 76 -1.44 -6.90 21.89
C ALA A 76 -2.56 -5.87 21.67
N GLY A 77 -3.54 -6.22 20.84
CA GLY A 77 -4.66 -5.36 20.55
C GLY A 77 -5.71 -6.03 19.68
N SER A 78 -6.87 -5.39 19.60
CA SER A 78 -8.04 -5.90 18.89
C SER A 78 -8.76 -4.76 18.17
N ILE A 79 -9.54 -5.12 17.16
CA ILE A 79 -10.47 -4.18 16.52
C ILE A 79 -11.80 -4.28 17.25
N GLU A 80 -12.32 -3.14 17.70
CA GLU A 80 -13.68 -2.96 18.22
C GLU A 80 -14.47 -2.14 17.20
N ASP A 81 -15.20 -2.80 16.30
CA ASP A 81 -16.05 -2.23 15.23
C ASP A 81 -15.35 -1.21 14.31
N VAL A 82 -15.22 0.03 14.78
CA VAL A 82 -14.67 1.18 14.04
C VAL A 82 -13.28 1.58 14.55
N ARG A 83 -12.99 1.24 15.81
CA ARG A 83 -11.76 1.65 16.53
C ARG A 83 -10.83 0.47 16.78
N ALA A 84 -9.53 0.73 16.84
CA ALA A 84 -8.54 -0.26 17.26
C ALA A 84 -8.10 0.04 18.71
N VAL A 85 -8.06 -0.98 19.55
CA VAL A 85 -7.60 -0.89 20.94
C VAL A 85 -6.25 -1.59 21.05
N LEU A 86 -5.25 -0.84 21.48
CA LEU A 86 -3.89 -1.31 21.74
C LEU A 86 -3.63 -1.33 23.25
N GLN A 87 -3.00 -2.39 23.74
CA GLN A 87 -2.51 -2.47 25.11
C GLN A 87 -1.18 -1.74 25.18
N GLY A 88 -1.10 -0.62 25.91
CA GLY A 88 0.08 0.23 25.99
C GLY A 88 -0.25 1.70 25.81
N ARG A 89 0.69 2.56 26.17
CA ARG A 89 0.61 4.02 26.00
C ARG A 89 1.46 4.44 24.81
N PHE A 90 0.82 4.85 23.72
CA PHE A 90 1.49 5.31 22.52
C PHE A 90 1.12 6.76 22.20
N SER A 91 2.13 7.57 21.85
CA SER A 91 1.89 8.92 21.35
C SER A 91 1.30 8.87 19.95
N LYS A 92 0.51 9.90 19.59
CA LYS A 92 -0.04 10.05 18.25
C LYS A 92 1.04 9.99 17.17
N GLU A 93 2.16 10.67 17.40
CA GLU A 93 3.31 10.70 16.49
C GLU A 93 3.89 9.30 16.23
N SER A 94 3.95 8.46 17.26
CA SER A 94 4.47 7.10 17.13
C SER A 94 3.56 6.24 16.25
N VAL A 95 2.23 6.35 16.44
CA VAL A 95 1.24 5.67 15.61
C VAL A 95 1.28 6.18 14.17
N ASP A 96 1.33 7.51 13.97
CA ASP A 96 1.42 8.13 12.65
C ASP A 96 2.69 7.69 11.90
N ASN A 97 3.83 7.59 12.60
CA ASN A 97 5.09 7.11 12.02
C ASN A 97 5.00 5.65 11.57
N VAL A 98 4.32 4.78 12.33
CA VAL A 98 4.11 3.39 11.93
C VAL A 98 3.17 3.29 10.72
N ILE A 99 2.10 4.08 10.68
CA ILE A 99 1.19 4.15 9.51
C ILE A 99 1.93 4.66 8.27
N ALA A 100 2.81 5.64 8.41
CA ALA A 100 3.64 6.14 7.31
C ALA A 100 4.64 5.08 6.80
N ARG A 101 5.18 4.25 7.69
CA ARG A 101 6.00 3.08 7.29
C ARG A 101 5.16 2.03 6.57
N TYR A 102 3.99 1.68 7.10
CA TYR A 102 3.06 0.75 6.45
C TYR A 102 2.69 1.20 5.03
N THR A 103 2.40 2.48 4.87
CA THR A 103 2.04 3.06 3.56
C THR A 103 3.16 2.90 2.55
N ARG A 104 4.42 3.15 2.96
CA ARG A 104 5.58 2.99 2.09
C ARG A 104 5.84 1.53 1.69
N ASP A 105 5.65 0.60 2.62
CA ASP A 105 5.98 -0.82 2.39
C ASP A 105 4.86 -1.60 1.68
N PHE A 106 3.59 -1.28 1.96
CA PHE A 106 2.43 -2.10 1.57
C PHE A 106 1.37 -1.38 0.72
N VAL A 107 1.52 -0.09 0.46
CA VAL A 107 0.54 0.70 -0.33
C VAL A 107 1.22 1.32 -1.55
N ILE A 108 2.38 1.95 -1.36
CA ILE A 108 3.11 2.59 -2.46
C ILE A 108 3.82 1.54 -3.31
N CYS A 109 3.56 1.57 -4.62
CA CYS A 109 4.29 0.73 -5.57
C CYS A 109 5.75 1.24 -5.72
N PRO A 110 6.77 0.39 -5.56
CA PRO A 110 8.17 0.80 -5.71
C PRO A 110 8.55 1.16 -7.15
N ALA A 111 7.77 0.74 -8.15
CA ALA A 111 8.06 1.01 -9.56
C ALA A 111 7.50 2.37 -10.04
N CYS A 112 6.29 2.74 -9.62
CA CYS A 112 5.60 3.93 -10.14
C CYS A 112 5.22 4.97 -9.06
N GLY A 113 5.43 4.67 -7.77
CA GLY A 113 5.12 5.58 -6.67
C GLY A 113 3.62 5.80 -6.41
N LYS A 114 2.73 5.09 -7.10
CA LYS A 114 1.28 5.23 -6.93
C LYS A 114 0.75 4.36 -5.78
N PRO A 115 -0.28 4.82 -5.05
CA PRO A 115 -0.88 4.08 -3.95
C PRO A 115 -1.84 2.96 -4.40
N ASP A 116 -2.21 2.92 -5.68
CA ASP A 116 -3.15 1.95 -6.25
C ASP A 116 -2.49 0.57 -6.42
N THR A 117 -2.55 -0.21 -5.34
CA THR A 117 -1.95 -1.55 -5.28
C THR A 117 -2.88 -2.52 -4.53
N LYS A 118 -2.75 -3.81 -4.81
CA LYS A 118 -3.45 -4.91 -4.13
C LYS A 118 -2.46 -5.92 -3.57
N ILE A 119 -2.75 -6.48 -2.41
CA ILE A 119 -1.95 -7.56 -1.82
C ILE A 119 -2.56 -8.90 -2.25
N VAL A 120 -1.78 -9.69 -2.98
CA VAL A 120 -2.15 -11.05 -3.42
C VAL A 120 -1.27 -12.04 -2.70
N ARG A 121 -1.86 -13.06 -2.08
CA ARG A 121 -1.11 -14.16 -1.45
C ARG A 121 -1.06 -15.33 -2.43
N GLU A 122 0.14 -15.74 -2.80
CA GLU A 122 0.39 -16.94 -3.59
C GLU A 122 1.21 -17.91 -2.73
N GLY A 123 0.55 -18.94 -2.20
CA GLY A 123 1.16 -19.90 -1.29
C GLY A 123 1.64 -19.27 0.02
N ARG A 124 2.95 -19.37 0.31
CA ARG A 124 3.59 -18.80 1.51
C ARG A 124 4.05 -17.35 1.32
N LEU A 125 4.02 -16.84 0.10
CA LEU A 125 4.54 -15.52 -0.24
C LEU A 125 3.39 -14.53 -0.45
N ALA A 126 3.61 -13.28 -0.04
CA ALA A 126 2.72 -12.18 -0.32
C ALA A 126 3.33 -11.30 -1.40
N PHE A 127 2.52 -10.87 -2.35
CA PHE A 127 2.89 -10.02 -3.47
C PHE A 127 2.05 -8.75 -3.46
N LEU A 128 2.70 -7.62 -3.73
CA LEU A 128 2.06 -6.34 -4.01
C LEU A 128 1.94 -6.19 -5.53
N VAL A 129 0.70 -6.19 -6.03
CA VAL A 129 0.37 -6.04 -7.44
C VAL A 129 -0.17 -4.63 -7.66
N CYS A 130 0.49 -3.84 -8.51
CA CYS A 130 0.01 -2.51 -8.86
C CYS A 130 -1.01 -2.56 -9.99
N GLU A 131 -2.13 -1.85 -9.86
CA GLU A 131 -3.18 -1.82 -10.89
C GLU A 131 -2.83 -0.87 -12.05
N VAL A 132 -1.93 0.09 -11.81
CA VAL A 132 -1.55 1.09 -12.83
C VAL A 132 -0.40 0.62 -13.71
N CYS A 133 0.66 0.05 -13.12
CA CYS A 133 1.84 -0.40 -13.87
C CYS A 133 1.92 -1.93 -14.05
N GLY A 134 1.04 -2.71 -13.41
CA GLY A 134 1.06 -4.17 -13.47
C GLY A 134 2.25 -4.83 -12.77
N ALA A 135 3.15 -4.06 -12.14
CA ALA A 135 4.31 -4.60 -11.45
C ALA A 135 3.88 -5.49 -10.27
N LYS A 136 4.51 -6.67 -10.20
CA LYS A 136 4.36 -7.61 -9.07
C LYS A 136 5.64 -7.58 -8.24
N ASN A 137 5.54 -7.10 -7.00
CA ASN A 137 6.67 -7.02 -6.09
C ASN A 137 6.46 -7.95 -4.90
N PRO A 138 7.43 -8.79 -4.52
CA PRO A 138 7.32 -9.58 -3.29
C PRO A 138 7.35 -8.65 -2.07
N VAL A 139 6.43 -8.86 -1.13
CA VAL A 139 6.39 -8.13 0.14
C VAL A 139 6.62 -9.06 1.32
N ARG A 140 7.13 -8.51 2.42
CA ARG A 140 7.38 -9.27 3.64
C ARG A 140 6.06 -9.85 4.17
N SER A 141 5.98 -11.18 4.27
CA SER A 141 4.82 -11.83 4.88
C SER A 141 4.74 -11.45 6.36
N LEU A 142 3.56 -10.96 6.78
CA LEU A 142 3.15 -10.94 8.17
C LEU A 142 2.69 -12.36 8.53
N ALA A 143 3.66 -13.27 8.73
CA ALA A 143 3.43 -14.66 9.13
C ALA A 143 3.33 -14.80 10.64
#